data_AF-A0A8D8NAM4-F1
#
_entry.id   AF-A0A8D8NAM4-F1
#
_cell.length_a   1.000
_cell.length_b   1.000
_cell.length_c   1.000
_cell.angle_alpha   90.00
_cell.angle_beta   90.00
_cell.angle_gamma   90.00
#
_symmetry.space_group_name_H-M   'P 1'
#
loop_
_entity.id
_entity.type
_entity.pdbx_description
1 polymer ?
#
loop_
_entity_poly.entity_id
_entity_poly.type
_entity_poly.pdbx_seq_one_letter_code
_entity_poly.pdbx_strand_id
1 'polypeptide(L)'
;MRDRGSYGHLVDVLRLDQHGRFMGLPREDDNARGYEAGDVSRFVDGMEGHLFLLIHGNGDDNVHYQNSMVYVRALVEKDVQLEQISYPDEAHGLAGVQRHLYHTMDNFWNECFA
;
A
#
# COMPACT_ATOMS: atom_id res chain seq x y z
N MET A 1 10.03 -2.82 -26.53
CA MET A 1 9.67 -1.39 -26.50
C MET A 1 8.31 -1.28 -25.83
N ARG A 2 8.26 -0.89 -24.55
CA ARG A 2 7.00 -0.60 -23.86
C ARG A 2 6.92 0.92 -23.73
N ASP A 3 6.05 1.51 -24.52
CA ASP A 3 5.67 2.91 -24.45
C ASP A 3 4.72 3.05 -23.24
N ARG A 4 5.18 3.71 -22.17
CA ARG A 4 4.41 3.92 -20.92
C ARG A 4 3.93 5.36 -20.84
N GLY A 5 2.98 5.72 -21.69
CA GLY A 5 2.37 7.06 -21.66
C GLY A 5 1.51 7.28 -20.42
N SER A 6 1.95 8.15 -19.51
CA SER A 6 1.16 8.84 -18.47
C SER A 6 0.15 7.99 -17.67
N TYR A 7 0.62 7.30 -16.63
CA TYR A 7 -0.24 6.56 -15.71
C TYR A 7 0.15 6.88 -14.27
N GLY A 8 -0.80 7.36 -13.46
CA GLY A 8 -0.56 7.84 -12.10
C GLY A 8 0.29 6.89 -11.25
N HIS A 9 1.23 7.47 -10.50
CA HIS A 9 2.21 6.76 -9.69
C HIS A 9 1.78 6.83 -8.22
N LEU A 10 1.52 5.69 -7.61
CA LEU A 10 1.17 5.62 -6.20
C LEU A 10 2.29 4.87 -5.47
N VAL A 11 3.04 5.61 -4.66
CA VAL A 11 3.87 5.05 -3.60
C VAL A 11 2.99 5.04 -2.36
N ASP A 12 2.54 3.86 -1.94
CA ASP A 12 1.70 3.74 -0.75
C ASP A 12 2.51 3.11 0.39
N VAL A 13 2.80 3.94 1.39
CA VAL A 13 3.16 3.49 2.74
C VAL A 13 1.84 3.40 3.48
N LEU A 14 1.17 2.25 3.31
CA LEU A 14 -0.22 2.06 3.74
C LEU A 14 -0.41 2.50 5.20
N ARG A 15 -1.26 3.51 5.40
CA ARG A 15 -1.89 3.83 6.70
C ARG A 15 -3.30 3.25 6.69
N LEU A 16 -3.40 1.96 7.02
CA LEU A 16 -4.68 1.26 7.09
C LEU A 16 -5.22 1.06 8.51
N ASP A 17 -4.70 1.78 9.51
CA ASP A 17 -5.37 1.74 10.82
C ASP A 17 -5.32 3.06 11.59
N GLN A 18 -6.43 3.83 11.53
CA GLN A 18 -6.87 4.72 12.61
C GLN A 18 -8.41 4.72 12.75
N HIS A 19 -9.06 3.59 12.47
CA HIS A 19 -10.51 3.59 12.25
C HIS A 19 -11.32 3.83 13.54
N GLY A 20 -10.94 3.23 14.67
CA GLY A 20 -11.79 3.22 15.87
C GLY A 20 -12.04 4.59 16.52
N ARG A 21 -11.18 5.60 16.28
CA ARG A 21 -11.30 6.92 16.93
C ARG A 21 -12.07 7.94 16.10
N PHE A 22 -12.10 7.78 14.78
CA PHE A 22 -12.70 8.72 13.84
C PHE A 22 -13.86 8.13 13.03
N MET A 23 -13.89 6.80 12.86
CA MET A 23 -14.88 6.11 12.02
C MET A 23 -15.95 5.36 12.82
N GLY A 24 -15.93 5.37 14.16
CA GLY A 24 -16.86 4.55 14.95
C GLY A 24 -16.57 3.05 14.84
N LEU A 25 -17.52 2.20 15.22
CA LEU A 25 -17.38 0.73 15.17
C LEU A 25 -17.78 0.17 13.79
N PRO A 26 -17.11 -0.89 13.32
CA PRO A 26 -17.45 -1.59 12.07
C PRO A 26 -18.65 -2.52 12.27
N ARG A 27 -19.77 -1.97 12.76
CA ARG A 27 -21.03 -2.68 12.94
C ARG A 27 -22.08 -2.11 12.01
N GLU A 28 -23.06 -2.94 11.63
CA GLU A 28 -24.15 -2.50 10.76
C GLU A 28 -24.96 -1.34 11.36
N ASP A 29 -25.05 -1.28 12.69
CA ASP A 29 -25.77 -0.26 13.45
C ASP A 29 -24.96 1.03 13.71
N ASP A 30 -23.69 1.08 13.28
CA ASP A 30 -22.80 2.24 13.45
C ASP A 30 -22.23 2.71 12.11
N ASN A 31 -21.10 2.15 11.65
CA ASN A 31 -20.44 2.62 10.43
C ASN A 31 -19.91 1.52 9.49
N ALA A 32 -20.58 0.37 9.37
CA ALA A 32 -20.16 -0.69 8.43
C ALA A 32 -19.89 -0.18 7.00
N ARG A 33 -20.73 0.73 6.49
CA ARG A 33 -20.54 1.31 5.14
C ARG A 33 -19.30 2.18 5.01
N GLY A 34 -18.95 2.95 6.04
CA GLY A 34 -17.73 3.76 6.02
C GLY A 34 -16.48 2.89 6.01
N TYR A 35 -16.48 1.79 6.77
CA TYR A 35 -15.41 0.79 6.71
C TYR A 35 -15.34 0.12 5.33
N GLU A 36 -16.48 -0.22 4.74
CA GLU A 36 -16.54 -0.80 3.40
C GLU A 36 -16.02 0.16 2.31
N ALA A 37 -16.40 1.43 2.38
CA ALA A 37 -15.98 2.46 1.44
C ALA A 37 -14.51 2.87 1.61
N GLY A 38 -13.95 2.72 2.81
CA GLY A 38 -12.54 3.02 3.11
C GLY A 38 -11.58 1.87 2.79
N ASP A 39 -12.09 0.69 2.43
CA ASP A 39 -11.26 -0.46 2.09
C ASP A 39 -10.67 -0.31 0.68
N VAL A 40 -9.41 0.15 0.63
CA VAL A 40 -8.66 0.36 -0.61
C VAL A 40 -8.54 -0.93 -1.44
N SER A 41 -8.55 -2.12 -0.82
CA SER A 41 -8.42 -3.40 -1.52
C SER A 41 -9.56 -3.69 -2.50
N ARG A 42 -10.68 -2.99 -2.36
CA ARG A 42 -11.83 -3.07 -3.28
C ARG A 42 -11.66 -2.25 -4.55
N PHE A 43 -10.68 -1.35 -4.58
CA PHE A 43 -10.44 -0.41 -5.68
C PHE A 43 -9.20 -0.76 -6.51
N VAL A 44 -8.79 -2.03 -6.49
CA VAL A 44 -7.67 -2.53 -7.32
C VAL A 44 -8.03 -2.64 -8.80
N ASP A 45 -9.33 -2.60 -9.13
CA ASP A 45 -9.81 -2.58 -10.52
C ASP A 45 -9.30 -1.32 -11.23
N GLY A 46 -8.61 -1.50 -12.35
CA GLY A 46 -7.99 -0.40 -13.11
C GLY A 46 -6.54 -0.10 -12.76
N MET A 47 -5.91 -0.88 -11.87
CA MET A 47 -4.47 -0.79 -11.61
C MET A 47 -3.60 -1.52 -12.65
N GLU A 48 -4.22 -2.25 -13.58
CA GLU A 48 -3.51 -2.92 -14.67
C GLU A 48 -2.69 -1.92 -15.50
N GLY A 49 -1.40 -2.23 -15.70
CA GLY A 49 -0.49 -1.36 -16.46
C GLY A 49 0.09 -0.18 -15.67
N HIS A 50 -0.36 0.06 -14.44
CA HIS A 50 0.24 1.04 -13.54
C HIS A 50 1.47 0.47 -12.82
N LEU A 51 2.44 1.33 -12.53
CA LEU A 51 3.54 1.01 -11.62
C LEU A 51 3.08 1.24 -10.19
N PHE A 52 3.24 0.23 -9.34
CA PHE A 52 2.87 0.29 -7.93
C PHE A 52 3.98 -0.29 -7.06
N LEU A 53 4.41 0.49 -6.06
CA LEU A 53 5.40 0.10 -5.07
C LEU A 53 4.79 0.14 -3.68
N LEU A 54 4.76 -1.01 -3.00
CA LEU A 54 4.33 -1.16 -1.62
C LEU A 54 5.55 -1.35 -0.71
N ILE A 55 5.68 -0.49 0.31
CA ILE A 55 6.76 -0.57 1.29
C ILE A 55 6.18 -0.65 2.70
N HIS A 56 6.59 -1.64 3.47
CA HIS A 56 6.15 -1.79 4.87
C HIS A 56 7.20 -2.53 5.72
N GLY A 57 7.38 -2.11 6.97
CA GLY A 57 8.07 -2.88 8.00
C GLY A 57 7.19 -4.00 8.54
N ASN A 58 7.71 -5.21 8.67
CA ASN A 58 6.92 -6.35 9.17
C ASN A 58 6.80 -6.37 10.72
N GLY A 59 7.51 -5.48 11.41
CA GLY A 59 7.48 -5.28 12.86
C GLY A 59 6.60 -4.10 13.30
N ASP A 60 5.74 -3.57 12.42
CA ASP A 60 4.86 -2.44 12.71
C ASP A 60 3.70 -2.84 13.65
N ASP A 61 3.69 -2.20 14.83
CA ASP A 61 2.70 -2.39 15.89
C ASP A 61 1.57 -1.34 15.85
N ASN A 62 1.71 -0.30 15.02
CA ASN A 62 0.74 0.78 14.88
C ASN A 62 -0.13 0.62 13.62
N VAL A 63 0.48 0.25 12.50
CA VAL A 63 -0.24 -0.15 11.29
C VAL A 63 0.21 -1.55 10.92
N HIS A 64 -0.57 -2.56 11.28
CA HIS A 64 -0.14 -3.94 11.12
C HIS A 64 0.16 -4.32 9.67
N TYR A 65 1.26 -5.05 9.47
CA TYR A 65 1.71 -5.55 8.17
C TYR A 65 0.63 -6.35 7.40
N GLN A 66 -0.26 -7.01 8.14
CA GLN A 66 -1.42 -7.73 7.64
C GLN A 66 -2.31 -6.85 6.75
N ASN A 67 -2.40 -5.55 7.05
CA ASN A 67 -3.18 -4.61 6.25
C ASN A 67 -2.64 -4.52 4.82
N SER A 68 -1.31 -4.46 4.66
CA SER A 68 -0.68 -4.55 3.35
C SER A 68 -0.94 -5.88 2.66
N MET A 69 -0.94 -6.98 3.41
CA MET A 69 -1.15 -8.30 2.82
C MET A 69 -2.58 -8.51 2.31
N VAL A 70 -3.58 -7.86 2.90
CA VAL A 70 -4.95 -7.83 2.35
C VAL A 70 -4.95 -7.16 0.98
N TYR A 71 -4.25 -6.03 0.83
CA TYR A 71 -4.15 -5.32 -0.44
C TYR A 71 -3.38 -6.11 -1.51
N VAL A 72 -2.23 -6.67 -1.13
CA VAL A 72 -1.41 -7.52 -2.02
C VAL A 72 -2.22 -8.72 -2.50
N ARG A 73 -3.00 -9.37 -1.62
CA ARG A 73 -3.88 -10.47 -2.04
C ARG A 73 -4.87 -10.03 -3.11
N ALA A 74 -5.52 -8.88 -2.93
CA ALA A 74 -6.49 -8.36 -3.91
C ALA A 74 -5.84 -8.06 -5.27
N LEU A 75 -4.63 -7.48 -5.28
CA LEU A 75 -3.86 -7.26 -6.52
C LEU A 75 -3.51 -8.57 -7.22
N VAL A 76 -3.02 -9.57 -6.46
CA VAL A 76 -2.66 -10.89 -6.99
C VAL A 76 -3.87 -11.62 -7.55
N GLU A 77 -5.03 -11.57 -6.89
CA GLU A 77 -6.28 -12.17 -7.37
C GLU A 77 -6.75 -11.58 -8.70
N LYS A 78 -6.32 -10.35 -9.01
CA LYS A 78 -6.62 -9.61 -10.25
C LYS A 78 -5.50 -9.64 -11.28
N ASP A 79 -4.43 -10.41 -11.04
CA ASP A 79 -3.23 -10.45 -11.89
C ASP A 79 -2.56 -9.08 -12.11
N VAL A 80 -2.70 -8.18 -11.13
CA VAL A 80 -2.05 -6.87 -11.15
C VAL A 80 -0.62 -7.00 -10.62
N GLN A 81 0.35 -6.60 -11.44
CA GLN A 81 1.76 -6.60 -11.06
C GLN A 81 2.06 -5.50 -10.04
N LEU A 82 2.95 -5.81 -9.09
CA LEU A 82 3.40 -4.89 -8.07
C LEU A 82 4.88 -5.10 -7.74
N GLU A 83 5.51 -4.06 -7.24
CA GLU A 83 6.77 -4.15 -6.51
C GLU A 83 6.50 -4.04 -5.02
N GLN A 84 7.19 -4.85 -4.23
CA GLN A 84 7.01 -4.87 -2.79
C GLN A 84 8.35 -4.98 -2.07
N ILE A 85 8.55 -4.13 -1.06
CA ILE A 85 9.65 -4.23 -0.11
C ILE A 85 9.09 -4.40 1.30
N SER A 86 9.41 -5.53 1.90
CA SER A 86 9.18 -5.79 3.32
C SER A 86 10.48 -5.56 4.09
N TYR A 87 10.49 -4.60 5.01
CA TYR A 87 11.65 -4.39 5.87
C TYR A 87 11.53 -5.24 7.15
N PRO A 88 12.48 -6.14 7.41
CA PRO A 88 12.43 -7.01 8.58
C PRO A 88 12.68 -6.22 9.87
N ASP A 89 11.90 -6.53 10.91
CA ASP A 89 12.01 -6.01 12.28
C ASP A 89 11.84 -4.48 12.42
N GLU A 90 11.48 -3.81 11.33
CA GLU A 90 11.20 -2.37 11.33
C GLU A 90 9.75 -2.11 11.74
N ALA A 91 9.59 -1.16 12.66
CA ALA A 91 8.30 -0.58 13.02
C ALA A 91 7.88 0.52 12.01
N HIS A 92 6.78 1.21 12.28
CA HIS A 92 6.19 2.24 11.40
C HIS A 92 7.17 3.30 10.88
N GLY A 93 8.20 3.63 11.65
CA GLY A 93 9.18 4.67 11.32
C GLY A 93 10.27 4.26 10.33
N LEU A 94 10.43 2.95 10.04
CA LEU A 94 11.48 2.41 9.16
C LEU A 94 12.89 2.98 9.46
N ALA A 95 13.18 3.22 10.74
CA ALA A 95 14.30 4.05 11.18
C ALA A 95 15.66 3.42 10.86
N GLY A 96 15.78 2.09 10.91
CA GLY A 96 17.05 1.40 10.65
C GLY A 96 17.37 1.25 9.15
N VAL A 97 16.41 1.52 8.28
CA VAL A 97 16.50 1.24 6.83
C VAL A 97 16.33 2.49 5.96
N GLN A 98 16.29 3.69 6.55
CA GLN A 98 16.05 4.97 5.85
C GLN A 98 16.86 5.13 4.56
N ARG A 99 18.16 4.79 4.58
CA ARG A 99 19.00 4.88 3.38
C ARG A 99 18.52 3.96 2.26
N HIS A 100 18.18 2.71 2.58
CA HIS A 100 17.66 1.76 1.60
C HIS A 100 16.27 2.17 1.11
N LEU A 101 15.43 2.69 2.01
CA LEU A 101 14.12 3.23 1.71
C LEU A 101 14.20 4.33 0.64
N TYR A 102 15.01 5.36 0.87
CA TYR A 102 15.13 6.47 -0.08
C TYR A 102 15.71 6.04 -1.43
N HIS A 103 16.73 5.17 -1.45
CA HIS A 103 17.24 4.64 -2.72
C HIS A 103 16.20 3.80 -3.49
N THR A 104 15.40 3.00 -2.77
CA THR A 104 14.31 2.21 -3.37
C THR A 104 13.30 3.15 -4.03
N MET A 105 12.89 4.20 -3.30
CA MET A 105 11.97 5.19 -3.83
C MET A 105 12.56 5.91 -5.04
N ASP A 106 13.80 6.39 -4.97
CA ASP A 106 14.48 7.07 -6.08
C ASP A 106 14.53 6.20 -7.34
N ASN A 107 14.88 4.91 -7.20
CA ASN A 107 14.90 3.98 -8.33
C ASN A 107 13.50 3.83 -8.95
N PHE A 108 12.48 3.62 -8.12
CA PHE A 108 11.10 3.50 -8.60
C PHE A 108 10.61 4.76 -9.30
N TRP A 109 10.91 5.95 -8.77
CA TRP A 109 10.56 7.21 -9.41
C TRP A 109 11.27 7.40 -10.75
N ASN A 110 12.54 7.01 -10.85
CA ASN A 110 13.26 7.04 -12.12
C ASN A 110 12.60 6.12 -13.15
N GLU A 111 12.14 4.94 -12.76
CA GLU A 111 11.40 4.04 -13.67
C GLU A 111 10.02 4.57 -14.07
N CYS A 112 9.37 5.33 -13.18
CA CYS A 112 8.08 5.95 -13.43
C CYS A 112 8.13 7.08 -14.46
N PHE A 113 9.22 7.86 -14.48
CA PHE A 113 9.35 9.07 -15.30
C PHE A 113 10.38 8.97 -16.44
N ALA A 114 10.96 7.78 -16.67
CA ALA A 114 11.90 7.52 -17.75
C ALA A 114 11.25 7.37 -19.14
#